data_AF-A0A964IEX0-F1
#
_entry.id   AF-A0A964IEX0-F1
#
_cell.length_a   1.000
_cell.length_b   1.000
_cell.length_c   1.000
_cell.angle_alpha   90.00
_cell.angle_beta   90.00
_cell.angle_gamma   90.00
#
_symmetry.space_group_name_H-M   'P 1'
#
loop_
_entity.id
_entity.type
_entity.pdbx_description
1 polymer ?
#
loop_
_entity_poly.entity_id
_entity_poly.type
_entity_poly.pdbx_seq_one_letter_code
_entity_poly.pdbx_strand_id
1 'polypeptide(L)'
;MVVTANAEWAARVQRLALHGLSADAWKRFSDAGFKHYDVVEAGFKYNMMDLQTAIGLPQLARVEANLVRREAIWARYDQAFADI
;
A
#
# COMPACT_ATOMS: atom_id res chain seq x y z
N MET A 1 0.78 -2.59 3.02
CA MET A 1 -0.47 -1.83 2.82
C MET A 1 -1.17 -1.76 4.17
N VAL A 2 -1.66 -0.59 4.57
CA VAL A 2 -2.52 -0.44 5.76
C VAL A 2 -3.86 0.07 5.27
N VAL A 3 -4.94 -0.61 5.66
CA VAL A 3 -6.31 -0.20 5.33
C VAL A 3 -7.00 0.15 6.65
N THR A 4 -7.59 1.32 6.74
CA THR A 4 -8.31 1.76 7.93
C THR A 4 -9.41 2.74 7.55
N ALA A 5 -10.52 2.71 8.29
CA ALA A 5 -11.58 3.71 8.19
C ALA A 5 -11.30 4.97 9.03
N ASN A 6 -10.27 4.95 9.89
CA ASN A 6 -9.91 6.07 10.73
C ASN A 6 -8.88 6.97 10.02
N ALA A 7 -9.33 8.18 9.64
CA ALA A 7 -8.50 9.16 8.93
C ALA A 7 -7.27 9.62 9.74
N GLU A 8 -7.38 9.74 11.07
CA GLU A 8 -6.27 10.14 11.92
C GLU A 8 -5.17 9.07 11.95
N TRP A 9 -5.57 7.80 12.02
CA TRP A 9 -4.64 6.67 11.96
C TRP A 9 -3.96 6.60 10.59
N ALA A 10 -4.71 6.78 9.51
CA ALA A 10 -4.14 6.82 8.16
C ALA A 10 -3.07 7.91 8.03
N ALA A 11 -3.37 9.13 8.51
CA ALA A 11 -2.44 10.25 8.48
C ALA A 11 -1.20 9.99 9.34
N ARG A 12 -1.36 9.44 10.55
CA ARG A 12 -0.22 9.11 11.43
C ARG A 12 0.65 8.01 10.83
N VAL A 13 0.05 6.94 10.31
CA VAL A 13 0.78 5.84 9.64
C VAL A 13 1.58 6.36 8.44
N GLN A 14 1.00 7.26 7.64
CA GLN A 14 1.71 7.87 6.51
C GLN A 14 2.93 8.68 6.95
N ARG A 15 2.81 9.48 8.02
CA ARG A 15 3.96 10.22 8.59
C ARG A 15 5.01 9.26 9.13
N LEU A 16 4.61 8.25 9.92
CA LEU A 16 5.53 7.27 10.49
C LEU A 16 6.25 6.47 9.42
N ALA A 17 5.61 6.10 8.31
CA ALA A 17 6.25 5.41 7.20
C ALA A 17 7.32 6.26 6.48
N LEU A 18 7.30 7.58 6.68
CA LEU A 18 8.23 8.57 6.15
C LEU A 18 9.02 9.24 7.29
N HIS A 19 9.68 8.47 8.14
CA HIS A 19 10.54 8.94 9.23
C HIS A 19 9.88 9.87 10.27
N GLY A 20 8.55 9.93 10.33
CA GLY A 20 7.82 10.83 11.24
C GLY A 20 7.83 12.29 10.78
N LEU A 21 8.01 12.50 9.48
CA LEU A 21 8.10 13.82 8.88
C LEU A 21 6.73 14.53 8.81
N SER A 22 6.68 15.81 9.18
CA SER A 22 5.44 16.61 9.18
C SER A 22 4.93 16.97 7.78
N ALA A 23 5.84 17.06 6.80
CA ALA A 23 5.53 17.25 5.38
C ALA A 23 6.02 16.06 4.57
N ASP A 24 5.17 15.56 3.66
CA ASP A 24 5.55 14.55 2.68
C ASP A 24 6.64 15.07 1.71
N ALA A 25 7.32 14.16 1.04
CA ALA A 25 8.43 14.51 0.15
C ALA A 25 7.98 15.38 -1.04
N TRP A 26 6.76 15.15 -1.55
CA TRP A 26 6.23 15.87 -2.71
C TRP A 26 5.98 17.35 -2.40
N LYS A 27 5.43 17.66 -1.21
CA LYS A 27 5.18 19.02 -0.75
C LYS A 27 6.46 19.81 -0.45
N ARG A 28 7.60 19.16 -0.31
CA ARG A 28 8.90 19.84 -0.10
C ARG A 28 9.51 20.37 -1.39
N PHE A 29 9.24 19.69 -2.50
CA PHE A 29 9.88 19.94 -3.79
C PHE A 29 8.89 20.39 -4.87
N SER A 30 7.68 20.78 -4.48
CA SER A 30 6.69 21.35 -5.41
C SER A 30 7.09 22.75 -5.88
N ASP A 31 6.56 23.18 -7.04
CA ASP A 31 6.75 24.51 -7.63
C ASP A 31 6.33 25.68 -6.72
N ALA A 32 5.61 25.39 -5.63
CA ALA A 32 5.26 26.36 -4.59
C ALA A 32 6.44 26.77 -3.68
N GLY A 33 7.65 26.26 -3.93
CA GLY A 33 8.86 26.53 -3.16
C GLY A 33 9.05 25.59 -1.97
N PHE A 34 10.22 25.70 -1.34
CA PHE A 34 10.58 24.86 -0.20
C PHE A 34 9.62 25.08 0.97
N LYS A 35 9.05 23.98 1.47
CA LYS A 35 8.31 23.97 2.74
C LYS A 35 9.15 23.34 3.83
N HIS A 36 9.32 24.09 4.92
CA HIS A 36 9.97 23.58 6.11
C HIS A 36 9.25 22.34 6.63
N TYR A 37 10.02 21.42 7.21
CA TYR A 37 9.49 20.18 7.77
C TYR A 37 10.21 19.86 9.07
N ASP A 38 9.49 19.19 9.94
CA ASP A 38 9.97 18.71 11.24
C ASP A 38 9.85 17.19 11.28
N VAL A 39 10.64 16.58 12.16
CA VAL A 39 10.40 15.21 12.63
C VAL A 39 9.57 15.32 13.90
N VAL A 40 8.27 15.05 13.80
CA VAL A 40 7.32 15.25 14.91
C VAL A 40 7.16 14.02 15.79
N GLU A 41 7.63 12.87 15.32
CA GLU A 41 7.59 11.59 16.01
C GLU A 41 8.73 10.69 15.49
N ALA A 42 9.21 9.73 16.27
CA ALA A 42 10.16 8.74 15.78
C ALA A 42 9.47 7.80 14.78
N GLY A 43 9.78 7.95 13.48
CA GLY A 43 9.23 7.10 12.43
C GLY A 43 10.21 6.06 11.87
N PHE A 44 9.81 5.48 10.74
CA PHE A 44 10.46 4.39 10.03
C PHE A 44 10.68 4.73 8.56
N LYS A 45 11.42 3.90 7.84
CA LYS A 45 11.59 3.97 6.38
C LYS A 45 10.74 2.87 5.71
N TYR A 46 9.44 3.11 5.55
CA TYR A 46 8.49 2.13 4.98
C TYR A 46 7.71 2.65 3.76
N ASN A 47 8.17 3.72 3.12
CA ASN A 47 7.52 4.20 1.90
C ASN A 47 7.69 3.22 0.74
N MET A 48 6.63 3.09 -0.04
CA MET A 48 6.66 2.40 -1.32
C MET A 48 7.36 3.28 -2.36
N MET A 49 8.04 2.66 -3.33
CA MET A 49 8.61 3.33 -4.50
C MET A 49 7.64 3.25 -5.67
N ASP A 50 7.66 4.24 -6.57
CA ASP A 50 6.82 4.27 -7.76
C ASP A 50 6.99 3.04 -8.65
N LEU A 51 8.19 2.42 -8.68
CA LEU A 51 8.41 1.15 -9.39
C LEU A 51 7.50 0.02 -8.87
N GLN A 52 7.33 -0.08 -7.55
CA GLN A 52 6.46 -1.08 -6.94
C GLN A 52 4.99 -0.79 -7.26
N THR A 53 4.60 0.50 -7.27
CA THR A 53 3.27 0.93 -7.67
C THR A 53 2.99 0.66 -9.15
N ALA A 54 3.96 0.89 -10.04
CA ALA A 54 3.85 0.64 -11.47
C ALA A 54 3.66 -0.86 -11.79
N ILE A 55 4.25 -1.75 -10.98
CA ILE A 55 4.00 -3.19 -11.06
C ILE A 55 2.62 -3.55 -10.47
N GLY A 56 2.26 -2.94 -9.33
CA GLY A 56 1.03 -3.24 -8.61
C GLY A 56 -0.25 -2.79 -9.30
N LEU A 57 -0.26 -1.66 -10.00
CA LEU A 57 -1.45 -1.11 -10.67
C LEU A 57 -2.02 -2.05 -11.75
N PRO A 58 -1.23 -2.56 -12.72
CA PRO A 58 -1.71 -3.57 -13.67
C PRO A 58 -2.10 -4.89 -13.01
N GLN A 59 -1.46 -5.27 -11.90
CA GLN A 59 -1.85 -6.47 -11.15
C GLN A 59 -3.21 -6.30 -10.48
N LEU A 60 -3.48 -5.12 -9.90
CA LEU A 60 -4.76 -4.79 -9.29
C LEU A 60 -5.89 -4.82 -10.31
N ALA A 61 -5.66 -4.31 -11.52
CA ALA A 61 -6.64 -4.37 -12.62
C ALA A 61 -7.03 -5.81 -13.02
N ARG A 62 -6.20 -6.81 -12.70
CA ARG A 62 -6.42 -8.23 -13.01
C ARG A 62 -6.80 -9.07 -11.79
N VAL A 63 -6.98 -8.45 -10.61
CA VAL A 63 -7.13 -9.18 -9.34
C VAL A 63 -8.37 -10.07 -9.35
N GLU A 64 -9.50 -9.58 -9.84
CA GLU A 64 -10.77 -10.33 -9.89
C GLU A 64 -10.68 -11.55 -10.82
N ALA A 65 -10.14 -11.36 -12.03
CA ALA A 65 -9.94 -12.47 -12.97
C ALA A 65 -8.98 -13.54 -12.40
N ASN A 66 -7.94 -13.11 -11.69
CA ASN A 66 -7.02 -14.02 -11.03
C ASN A 66 -7.69 -14.74 -9.84
N LEU A 67 -8.57 -14.08 -9.09
CA LEU A 67 -9.33 -14.69 -8.00
C LEU A 67 -10.25 -15.80 -8.53
N VAL A 68 -11.06 -15.50 -9.56
CA VAL A 68 -11.93 -16.49 -10.21
C VAL A 68 -11.14 -17.71 -10.70
N ARG A 69 -9.97 -17.48 -11.31
CA ARG A 69 -9.10 -18.58 -11.75
C ARG A 69 -8.62 -19.42 -10.57
N ARG A 70 -8.26 -18.80 -9.44
CA ARG A 70 -7.82 -19.49 -8.22
C ARG A 70 -8.95 -20.31 -7.60
N GLU A 71 -10.16 -19.77 -7.54
CA GLU A 71 -11.35 -20.47 -7.04
C GLU A 71 -11.67 -21.72 -7.89
N ALA A 72 -11.57 -21.60 -9.23
CA ALA A 72 -11.77 -22.75 -10.11
C ALA A 72 -10.71 -23.86 -9.89
N ILE A 73 -9.46 -23.50 -9.60
CA ILE A 73 -8.41 -24.47 -9.25
C ILE A 73 -8.72 -25.10 -7.89
N TRP A 74 -9.09 -24.28 -6.91
CA TRP A 74 -9.44 -24.72 -5.57
C TRP A 74 -10.57 -25.75 -5.62
N ALA A 75 -11.69 -25.42 -6.26
CA ALA A 75 -12.84 -26.32 -6.38
C ALA A 75 -12.50 -27.65 -7.06
N ARG A 76 -11.59 -27.62 -8.05
CA ARG A 76 -11.12 -28.84 -8.71
C ARG A 76 -10.34 -29.75 -7.75
N TYR A 77 -9.49 -29.17 -6.90
CA TYR A 77 -8.76 -29.94 -5.89
C TYR A 77 -9.69 -30.44 -4.79
N ASP A 78 -10.59 -29.60 -4.31
CA ASP A 78 -11.60 -29.93 -3.30
C ASP A 78 -12.43 -31.13 -3.74
N GLN A 79 -12.91 -31.14 -4.99
CA GLN A 79 -13.62 -32.27 -5.57
C GLN A 79 -12.75 -33.52 -5.74
N ALA A 80 -11.51 -33.36 -6.22
CA ALA A 80 -10.62 -34.50 -6.49
C ALA A 80 -10.16 -35.23 -5.23
N PHE A 81 -10.18 -34.55 -4.08
CA PHE A 81 -9.71 -35.08 -2.80
C PHE A 81 -10.83 -35.16 -1.75
N ALA A 82 -12.10 -35.12 -2.15
CA ALA A 82 -13.24 -35.11 -1.23
C ALA A 82 -13.33 -36.36 -0.34
N ASP A 83 -12.79 -37.49 -0.79
CA ASP A 83 -12.84 -38.79 -0.11
C ASP A 83 -11.51 -39.18 0.58
N ILE A 84 -10.56 -38.25 0.69
CA ILE A 84 -9.29 -38.43 1.43
C ILE A 84 -9.36 -37.68 2.75
#